data_AF-A0A3D2I7L0-F1
#
_entry.id   AF-A0A3D2I7L0-F1
#
_cell.length_a   1.000
_cell.length_b   1.000
_cell.length_c   1.000
_cell.angle_alpha   90.00
_cell.angle_beta   90.00
_cell.angle_gamma   90.00
#
_symmetry.space_group_name_H-M   'P 1'
#
loop_
_entity.id
_entity.type
_entity.pdbx_description
1 polymer ?
#
loop_
_entity_poly.entity_id
_entity_poly.type
_entity_poly.pdbx_seq_one_letter_code
_entity_poly.pdbx_strand_id
1 'polypeptide(L)'
;GVDLQAAFGRTLGIGIGRRVALEQAAEYCGIPLIYEFHNALYDALYAALVSAWLTKDALAASVPPPSTGKPRRRRSIRFSPVEYPRQPRQKVGVFPEREQVLNSRQARLVPCPLCRTPGAVESWYPQGDVFYGTFRCQEHGRFPVRMAVTRQKDGWQGRRVVPTLTEPERAAFAAAHQHEPFQCRREKAKRRKRHRKKGKGTE
;
A
#
# COMPACT_ATOMS: atom_id res chain seq x y z
N GLY A 1 -1.95 -1.19 -18.08
CA GLY A 1 -1.18 -1.38 -19.33
C GLY A 1 -1.62 -2.68 -19.96
N VAL A 2 -1.70 -2.72 -21.29
CA VAL A 2 -2.05 -3.90 -22.08
C VAL A 2 -0.92 -4.92 -22.00
N ASP A 3 -1.22 -6.21 -21.79
CA ASP A 3 -0.23 -7.30 -21.80
C ASP A 3 -0.21 -7.95 -23.19
N LEU A 4 0.73 -7.51 -24.03
CA LEU A 4 0.88 -7.95 -25.43
C LEU A 4 1.22 -9.45 -25.54
N GLN A 5 1.99 -9.99 -24.59
CA GLN A 5 2.35 -11.42 -24.58
C GLN A 5 1.12 -12.28 -24.33
N ALA A 6 0.25 -11.85 -23.42
CA ALA A 6 -1.01 -12.51 -23.16
C ALA A 6 -2.01 -12.37 -24.33
N ALA A 7 -2.02 -11.23 -25.02
CA ALA A 7 -2.86 -11.00 -26.19
C ALA A 7 -2.47 -11.91 -27.37
N PHE A 8 -1.16 -12.08 -27.60
CA PHE A 8 -0.65 -12.91 -28.68
C PHE A 8 -0.93 -14.40 -28.46
N GLY A 9 -0.68 -14.93 -27.26
CA GLY A 9 -1.00 -16.33 -26.94
C GLY A 9 -2.47 -16.69 -27.17
N ARG A 10 -3.39 -15.75 -26.91
CA ARG A 10 -4.83 -15.92 -27.22
C ARG A 10 -5.14 -15.91 -28.71
N THR A 11 -4.44 -15.09 -29.49
CA THR A 11 -4.63 -15.02 -30.96
C THR A 11 -4.29 -16.36 -31.62
N LEU A 12 -3.34 -17.10 -31.06
CA LEU A 12 -2.90 -18.41 -31.57
C LEU A 12 -3.79 -19.59 -31.12
N GLY A 13 -4.83 -19.37 -30.30
CA GLY A 13 -5.64 -20.44 -29.73
C GLY A 13 -4.89 -21.35 -28.73
N ILE A 14 -3.65 -20.99 -28.38
CA ILE A 14 -2.81 -21.75 -27.45
C ILE A 14 -3.23 -21.34 -26.03
N GLY A 15 -4.11 -22.13 -25.42
CA GLY A 15 -4.39 -22.22 -23.98
C GLY A 15 -4.24 -20.96 -23.11
N ILE A 16 -5.34 -20.53 -22.49
CA ILE A 16 -5.40 -19.43 -21.52
C ILE A 16 -4.29 -19.58 -20.46
N GLY A 17 -3.25 -18.74 -20.51
CA GLY A 17 -2.23 -18.64 -19.46
C GLY A 17 -0.77 -18.83 -19.89
N ARG A 18 -0.49 -19.23 -21.14
CA ARG A 18 0.91 -19.29 -21.62
C ARG A 18 1.33 -17.94 -22.18
N ARG A 19 2.27 -17.27 -21.51
CA ARG A 19 2.93 -16.06 -22.04
C ARG A 19 3.91 -16.51 -23.12
N VAL A 20 3.71 -16.04 -24.35
CA VAL A 20 4.64 -16.27 -25.45
C VAL A 20 5.75 -15.22 -25.33
N ALA A 21 7.01 -15.66 -25.36
CA ALA A 21 8.13 -14.73 -25.37
C ALA A 21 8.07 -13.84 -26.63
N LEU A 22 8.56 -12.61 -26.55
CA LEU A 22 8.49 -11.68 -27.68
C LEU A 22 9.21 -12.23 -28.92
N GLU A 23 10.32 -12.92 -28.71
CA GLU A 23 11.09 -13.63 -29.74
C GLU A 23 10.24 -14.67 -30.48
N GLN A 24 9.55 -15.55 -29.74
CA GLN A 24 8.66 -16.56 -30.30
C GLN A 24 7.48 -15.93 -31.06
N ALA A 25 6.99 -14.79 -30.61
CA ALA A 25 5.92 -14.07 -31.29
C ALA A 25 6.41 -13.45 -32.60
N ALA A 26 7.61 -12.85 -32.59
CA ALA A 26 8.22 -12.27 -33.78
C ALA A 26 8.56 -13.34 -34.83
N GLU A 27 9.11 -14.49 -34.39
CA GLU A 27 9.38 -15.65 -35.23
C GLU A 27 8.08 -16.18 -35.89
N TYR A 28 7.01 -16.32 -35.10
CA TYR A 28 5.71 -16.74 -35.62
C TYR A 28 5.14 -15.77 -36.67
N CYS A 29 5.31 -14.46 -36.44
CA CYS A 29 4.90 -13.42 -37.40
C CYS A 29 5.79 -13.33 -38.64
N GLY A 30 6.84 -14.14 -38.75
CA GLY A 30 7.82 -14.07 -39.85
C GLY A 30 8.61 -12.75 -39.85
N ILE A 31 8.74 -12.08 -38.70
CA ILE A 31 9.50 -10.85 -38.57
C ILE A 31 10.99 -11.20 -38.53
N PRO A 32 11.84 -10.63 -39.41
CA PRO A 32 13.28 -10.89 -39.39
C PRO A 32 13.91 -10.49 -38.04
N LEU A 33 14.58 -11.45 -37.39
CA LEU A 33 15.23 -11.27 -36.09
C LEU A 33 16.66 -10.71 -36.25
N ILE A 34 16.75 -9.50 -36.81
CA ILE A 34 18.04 -8.86 -37.16
C ILE A 34 18.68 -8.06 -36.00
N TYR A 35 17.92 -7.82 -34.94
CA TYR A 35 18.35 -7.15 -33.71
C TYR A 35 18.24 -8.07 -32.51
N GLU A 36 19.19 -7.95 -31.58
CA GLU A 36 19.22 -8.72 -30.33
C GLU A 36 18.09 -8.31 -29.36
N PHE A 37 17.53 -9.30 -28.68
CA PHE A 37 16.57 -9.13 -27.60
C PHE A 37 17.26 -8.66 -26.30
N HIS A 38 16.48 -8.13 -25.35
CA HIS A 38 16.96 -7.53 -24.09
C HIS A 38 17.55 -6.13 -24.22
N ASN A 39 17.45 -5.53 -25.41
CA ASN A 39 17.59 -4.10 -25.60
C ASN A 39 16.20 -3.45 -25.61
N ALA A 40 15.92 -2.54 -24.68
CA ALA A 40 14.59 -1.95 -24.53
C ALA A 40 14.05 -1.25 -25.79
N LEU A 41 14.93 -0.69 -26.63
CA LEU A 41 14.53 -0.06 -27.89
C LEU A 41 14.10 -1.12 -28.92
N TYR A 42 14.88 -2.19 -29.06
CA TYR A 42 14.58 -3.27 -30.00
C TYR A 42 13.38 -4.10 -29.53
N ASP A 43 13.28 -4.35 -28.24
CA ASP A 43 12.11 -5.00 -27.63
C ASP A 43 10.84 -4.16 -27.87
N ALA A 44 10.92 -2.82 -27.78
CA ALA A 44 9.79 -1.95 -28.09
C ALA A 44 9.42 -1.97 -29.58
N LEU A 45 10.41 -2.00 -30.47
CA LEU A 45 10.21 -2.12 -31.92
C LEU A 45 9.51 -3.44 -32.27
N TYR A 46 10.04 -4.58 -31.82
CA TYR A 46 9.43 -5.88 -32.08
C TYR A 46 8.05 -6.00 -31.44
N ALA A 47 7.84 -5.46 -30.24
CA ALA A 47 6.51 -5.43 -29.62
C ALA A 47 5.50 -4.64 -30.45
N ALA A 48 5.91 -3.50 -31.03
CA ALA A 48 5.05 -2.72 -31.91
C ALA A 48 4.72 -3.49 -33.20
N LEU A 49 5.71 -4.13 -33.83
CA LEU A 49 5.51 -4.94 -35.04
C LEU A 49 4.58 -6.12 -34.79
N VAL A 50 4.79 -6.87 -33.70
CA VAL A 50 3.94 -7.99 -33.30
C VAL A 50 2.52 -7.53 -32.97
N SER A 51 2.36 -6.32 -32.38
CA SER A 51 1.03 -5.80 -32.05
C SER A 51 0.14 -5.56 -33.28
N ALA A 52 0.73 -5.33 -34.46
CA ALA A 52 -0.02 -5.17 -35.71
C ALA A 52 -0.72 -6.46 -36.16
N TRP A 53 -0.30 -7.62 -35.64
CA TRP A 53 -0.87 -8.93 -35.92
C TRP A 53 -1.98 -9.34 -34.94
N LEU A 54 -2.25 -8.51 -33.93
CA LEU A 54 -3.30 -8.78 -32.95
C LEU A 54 -4.66 -8.31 -33.45
N THR A 55 -5.68 -9.16 -33.31
CA THR A 55 -7.06 -8.74 -33.59
C THR A 55 -7.56 -7.78 -32.52
N LYS A 56 -8.51 -6.90 -32.89
CA LYS A 56 -9.14 -5.96 -31.94
C LYS A 56 -9.76 -6.70 -30.74
N ASP A 57 -10.31 -7.88 -30.97
CA ASP A 57 -10.90 -8.73 -29.92
C ASP A 57 -9.85 -9.31 -28.97
N ALA A 58 -8.70 -9.76 -29.49
CA ALA A 58 -7.59 -10.24 -28.68
C ALA A 58 -6.99 -9.13 -27.80
N LEU A 59 -6.94 -7.89 -28.32
CA LEU A 59 -6.54 -6.70 -27.59
C LEU A 59 -7.56 -6.34 -26.50
N ALA A 60 -8.86 -6.32 -26.82
CA ALA A 60 -9.92 -6.03 -25.85
C ALA A 60 -9.95 -7.05 -24.70
N ALA A 61 -9.78 -8.34 -25.00
CA ALA A 61 -9.71 -9.42 -24.00
C ALA A 61 -8.40 -9.43 -23.20
N SER A 62 -7.37 -8.70 -23.65
CA SER A 62 -6.10 -8.54 -22.92
C SER A 62 -6.07 -7.39 -21.93
N VAL A 63 -7.06 -6.50 -22.02
CA VAL A 63 -7.33 -5.53 -20.97
C VAL A 63 -7.94 -6.31 -19.80
N PRO A 64 -7.27 -6.38 -18.63
CA PRO A 64 -7.88 -7.02 -17.48
C PRO A 64 -9.24 -6.36 -17.23
N PRO A 65 -10.32 -7.13 -16.98
CA PRO A 65 -11.63 -6.54 -16.74
C PRO A 65 -11.50 -5.49 -15.62
N PRO A 66 -12.21 -4.35 -15.72
CA PRO A 66 -12.28 -3.43 -14.60
C PRO A 66 -12.69 -4.25 -13.39
N SER A 67 -11.85 -4.24 -12.36
CA SER A 67 -11.98 -5.04 -11.14
C SER A 67 -13.41 -4.90 -10.59
N THR A 68 -14.29 -5.83 -10.95
CA THR A 68 -15.57 -6.00 -10.27
C THR A 68 -15.20 -6.46 -8.87
N GLY A 69 -15.39 -5.56 -7.90
CA GLY A 69 -14.90 -5.66 -6.54
C GLY A 69 -15.53 -6.82 -5.77
N LYS A 70 -15.16 -8.06 -6.10
CA LYS A 70 -15.18 -9.13 -5.10
C LYS A 70 -14.19 -8.68 -4.03
N PRO A 71 -14.59 -8.51 -2.76
CA PRO A 71 -13.65 -8.11 -1.72
C PRO A 71 -12.52 -9.13 -1.71
N ARG A 72 -11.33 -8.71 -2.16
CA ARG A 72 -10.13 -9.55 -2.06
C ARG A 72 -10.05 -9.92 -0.59
N ARG A 73 -10.22 -11.20 -0.27
CA ARG A 73 -10.14 -11.74 1.09
C ARG A 73 -8.81 -11.22 1.66
N ARG A 74 -8.87 -10.15 2.46
CA ARG A 74 -7.67 -9.46 2.91
C ARG A 74 -6.92 -10.46 3.78
N ARG A 75 -5.64 -10.71 3.46
CA ARG A 75 -4.82 -11.66 4.21
C ARG A 75 -4.93 -11.36 5.71
N SER A 76 -5.06 -12.41 6.52
CA SER A 76 -5.09 -12.28 7.97
C SER A 76 -3.83 -11.58 8.46
N ILE A 77 -4.01 -10.62 9.37
CA ILE A 77 -2.91 -9.90 9.98
C ILE A 77 -2.21 -10.85 10.96
N ARG A 78 -0.91 -11.12 10.73
CA ARG A 78 -0.07 -11.83 11.70
C ARG A 78 0.55 -10.82 12.64
N PHE A 79 0.12 -10.86 13.90
CA PHE A 79 0.70 -10.07 14.98
C PHE A 79 1.91 -10.76 15.60
N SER A 80 2.69 -9.99 16.37
CA SER A 80 3.74 -10.54 17.21
C SER A 80 3.15 -11.54 18.21
N PRO A 81 3.76 -12.72 18.38
CA PRO A 81 3.36 -13.68 19.40
C PRO A 81 3.91 -13.32 20.79
N VAL A 82 4.81 -12.33 20.87
CA VAL A 82 5.47 -11.95 22.12
C VAL A 82 4.50 -11.24 23.04
N GLU A 83 4.40 -11.69 24.29
CA GLU A 83 3.62 -11.02 25.31
C GLU A 83 4.27 -9.71 25.74
N TYR A 84 3.46 -8.71 26.07
CA TYR A 84 3.95 -7.41 26.52
C TYR A 84 3.01 -6.82 27.58
N PRO A 85 3.54 -5.96 28.47
CA PRO A 85 2.74 -5.35 29.52
C PRO A 85 1.65 -4.46 28.94
N ARG A 86 0.55 -4.30 29.71
CA ARG A 86 -0.54 -3.39 29.34
C ARG A 86 -0.01 -1.98 29.14
N GLN A 87 -0.29 -1.41 27.98
CA GLN A 87 0.17 -0.07 27.64
C GLN A 87 -0.83 0.99 28.13
N PRO A 88 -0.33 2.15 28.61
CA PRO A 88 -1.22 3.24 29.02
C PRO A 88 -1.92 3.86 27.81
N ARG A 89 -3.12 4.38 28.04
CA ARG A 89 -3.84 5.17 27.03
C ARG A 89 -3.16 6.53 26.87
N GLN A 90 -2.82 6.89 25.65
CA GLN A 90 -2.17 8.15 25.31
C GLN A 90 -3.17 9.08 24.64
N LYS A 91 -3.27 10.31 25.15
CA LYS A 91 -4.07 11.37 24.52
C LYS A 91 -3.37 11.86 23.26
N VAL A 92 -4.13 11.97 22.18
CA VAL A 92 -3.76 12.70 20.98
C VAL A 92 -4.36 14.10 21.11
N GLY A 93 -3.68 15.12 20.57
CA GLY A 93 -4.18 16.50 20.56
C GLY A 93 -5.62 16.64 20.04
N VAL A 94 -6.22 17.80 20.33
CA VAL A 94 -7.54 18.16 19.80
C VAL A 94 -7.35 18.77 18.42
N PHE A 95 -8.15 18.31 17.45
CA PHE A 95 -8.10 18.78 16.06
C PHE A 95 -9.50 19.13 15.55
N PRO A 96 -9.65 20.12 14.65
CA PRO A 96 -10.94 20.49 14.08
C PRO A 96 -11.68 19.32 13.41
N GLU A 97 -10.95 18.47 12.69
CA GLU A 97 -11.50 17.32 11.96
C GLU A 97 -11.00 15.98 12.50
N ARG A 98 -11.85 14.96 12.42
CA ARG A 98 -11.54 13.60 12.88
C ARG A 98 -10.34 13.01 12.12
N GLU A 99 -10.26 13.27 10.82
CA GLU A 99 -9.21 12.80 9.93
C GLU A 99 -7.84 13.42 10.28
N GLN A 100 -7.84 14.62 10.86
CA GLN A 100 -6.62 15.27 11.35
C GLN A 100 -6.10 14.59 12.62
N VAL A 101 -6.98 14.13 13.51
CA VAL A 101 -6.61 13.29 14.67
C VAL A 101 -5.88 12.04 14.17
N LEU A 102 -6.47 11.31 13.21
CA LEU A 102 -5.94 10.06 12.66
C LEU A 102 -4.61 10.26 11.91
N ASN A 103 -4.46 11.39 11.21
CA ASN A 103 -3.23 11.73 10.48
C ASN A 103 -2.12 12.31 11.36
N SER A 104 -2.44 12.76 12.57
CA SER A 104 -1.47 13.42 13.43
C SER A 104 -0.25 12.55 13.72
N ARG A 105 0.92 13.18 13.84
CA ARG A 105 2.16 12.48 14.21
C ARG A 105 2.01 11.72 15.53
N GLN A 106 1.29 12.31 16.50
CA GLN A 106 1.01 11.68 17.78
C GLN A 106 0.15 10.43 17.67
N ALA A 107 -0.82 10.38 16.74
CA ALA A 107 -1.60 9.18 16.48
C ALA A 107 -0.76 8.09 15.79
N ARG A 108 0.06 8.49 14.81
CA ARG A 108 0.74 7.57 13.89
C ARG A 108 2.06 7.01 14.40
N LEU A 109 2.84 7.77 15.17
CA LEU A 109 4.10 7.29 15.72
C LEU A 109 3.86 6.63 17.08
N VAL A 110 3.90 5.31 17.09
CA VAL A 110 3.56 4.47 18.23
C VAL A 110 4.84 3.82 18.75
N PRO A 111 5.21 4.00 20.02
CA PRO A 111 6.37 3.30 20.58
C PRO A 111 6.09 1.80 20.69
N CYS A 112 7.05 0.98 20.30
CA CYS A 112 7.00 -0.46 20.56
C CYS A 112 6.80 -0.72 22.07
N PRO A 113 5.91 -1.64 22.48
CA PRO A 113 5.68 -1.91 23.89
C PRO A 113 6.89 -2.59 24.58
N LEU A 114 7.85 -3.11 23.81
CA LEU A 114 9.04 -3.81 24.31
C LEU A 114 10.28 -2.91 24.26
N CYS A 115 10.69 -2.44 23.07
CA CYS A 115 11.91 -1.63 22.92
C CYS A 115 11.68 -0.12 22.77
N ARG A 116 10.43 0.36 22.81
CA ARG A 116 10.05 1.78 22.66
C ARG A 116 10.37 2.42 21.30
N THR A 117 11.12 1.75 20.42
CA THR A 117 11.36 2.20 19.04
C THR A 117 10.04 2.51 18.33
N PRO A 118 9.88 3.71 17.76
CA PRO A 118 8.63 4.13 17.16
C PRO A 118 8.37 3.40 15.84
N GLY A 119 7.17 2.83 15.70
CA GLY A 119 6.63 2.40 14.43
C GLY A 119 5.53 3.34 13.93
N ALA A 120 5.31 3.32 12.62
CA ALA A 120 4.30 4.16 11.97
C ALA A 120 3.03 3.36 11.65
N VAL A 121 1.87 3.92 12.01
CA VAL A 121 0.58 3.50 11.48
C VAL A 121 0.38 4.14 10.10
N GLU A 122 0.10 3.30 9.10
CA GLU A 122 -0.13 3.73 7.71
C GLU A 122 -1.61 3.83 7.37
N SER A 123 -2.45 2.99 7.98
CA SER A 123 -3.87 2.94 7.70
C SER A 123 -4.65 2.67 8.99
N TRP A 124 -5.84 3.27 9.07
CA TRP A 124 -6.80 3.09 10.15
C TRP A 124 -8.08 2.45 9.61
N TYR A 125 -8.54 1.39 10.26
CA TYR A 125 -9.74 0.65 9.93
C TYR A 125 -10.86 1.07 10.88
N PRO A 126 -11.93 1.73 10.39
CA PRO A 126 -12.98 2.27 11.24
C PRO A 126 -13.90 1.15 11.76
N GLN A 127 -14.44 1.32 12.97
CA GLN A 127 -15.52 0.53 13.55
C GLN A 127 -16.28 1.43 14.54
N GLY A 128 -17.26 2.18 14.03
CA GLY A 128 -17.88 3.28 14.78
C GLY A 128 -16.86 4.39 15.09
N ASP A 129 -16.81 4.83 16.35
CA ASP A 129 -15.85 5.83 16.84
C ASP A 129 -14.48 5.26 17.23
N VAL A 130 -14.27 3.97 16.98
CA VAL A 130 -13.00 3.28 17.25
C VAL A 130 -12.33 2.94 15.93
N PHE A 131 -11.02 3.19 15.86
CA PHE A 131 -10.19 2.94 14.70
C PHE A 131 -9.07 1.98 15.08
N TYR A 132 -8.85 0.97 14.24
CA TYR A 132 -7.86 -0.07 14.42
C TYR A 132 -6.73 0.13 13.40
N GLY A 133 -5.49 0.10 13.84
CA GLY A 133 -4.33 0.29 12.98
C GLY A 133 -3.19 -0.65 13.39
N THR A 134 -2.22 -0.86 12.52
CA THR A 134 -1.05 -1.67 12.90
C THR A 134 0.23 -0.91 12.63
N PHE A 135 1.25 -1.17 13.43
CA PHE A 135 2.63 -0.74 13.15
C PHE A 135 3.57 -1.93 13.25
N ARG A 136 4.73 -1.80 12.60
CA ARG A 136 5.80 -2.81 12.64
C ARG A 136 6.99 -2.26 13.43
N CYS A 137 7.41 -3.02 14.43
CA CYS A 137 8.75 -2.96 15.02
C CYS A 137 9.66 -3.90 14.21
N GLN A 138 10.91 -3.49 13.97
CA GLN A 138 11.85 -4.32 13.19
C GLN A 138 12.25 -5.59 13.94
N GLU A 139 12.43 -5.48 15.26
CA GLU A 139 12.84 -6.60 16.13
C GLU A 139 11.65 -7.45 16.59
N HIS A 140 10.60 -6.79 17.06
CA HIS A 140 9.52 -7.47 17.79
C HIS A 140 8.26 -7.75 16.95
N GLY A 141 8.30 -7.44 15.64
CA GLY A 141 7.20 -7.74 14.73
C GLY A 141 6.06 -6.72 14.76
N ARG A 142 4.83 -7.17 14.45
CA ARG A 142 3.67 -6.30 14.22
C ARG A 142 2.79 -6.21 15.46
N PHE A 143 2.37 -5.00 15.82
CA PHE A 143 1.49 -4.75 16.96
C PHE A 143 0.18 -4.09 16.55
N PRO A 144 -0.92 -4.39 17.26
CA PRO A 144 -2.19 -3.69 17.11
C PRO A 144 -2.12 -2.29 17.72
N VAL A 145 -2.94 -1.39 17.21
CA VAL A 145 -3.17 -0.06 17.76
C VAL A 145 -4.66 0.20 17.71
N ARG A 146 -5.21 0.66 18.82
CA ARG A 146 -6.60 1.07 18.92
C ARG A 146 -6.67 2.55 19.24
N MET A 147 -7.51 3.28 18.51
CA MET A 147 -7.74 4.70 18.67
C MET A 147 -9.24 4.93 18.87
N ALA A 148 -9.66 5.45 20.01
CA ALA A 148 -11.00 5.99 20.16
C ALA A 148 -10.96 7.48 19.82
N VAL A 149 -11.87 7.96 18.98
CA VAL A 149 -11.94 9.39 18.62
C VAL A 149 -13.30 9.92 19.05
N THR A 150 -13.30 10.95 19.89
CA THR A 150 -14.51 11.52 20.48
C THR A 150 -14.62 13.00 20.17
N ARG A 151 -15.83 13.47 19.85
CA ARG A 151 -16.10 14.90 19.70
C ARG A 151 -16.09 15.60 21.07
N GLN A 152 -15.44 16.75 21.12
CA GLN A 152 -15.37 17.67 22.25
C GLN A 152 -15.88 19.04 21.82
N LYS A 153 -15.96 19.99 22.76
CA LYS A 153 -16.39 21.37 22.49
C LYS A 153 -15.53 22.03 21.41
N ASP A 154 -14.22 21.83 21.47
CA ASP A 154 -13.23 22.52 20.63
C ASP A 154 -12.72 21.68 19.44
N GLY A 155 -13.36 20.55 19.13
CA GLY A 155 -12.98 19.67 18.03
C GLY A 155 -13.01 18.19 18.40
N TRP A 156 -12.14 17.38 17.79
CA TRP A 156 -12.04 15.94 18.00
C TRP A 156 -10.77 15.59 18.77
N GLN A 157 -10.89 14.71 19.76
CA GLN A 157 -9.74 14.21 20.54
C GLN A 157 -9.60 12.70 20.35
N GLY A 158 -8.36 12.25 20.12
CA GLY A 158 -8.02 10.83 20.07
C GLY A 158 -7.52 10.29 21.41
N ARG A 159 -7.83 9.04 21.72
CA ARG A 159 -7.18 8.25 22.78
C ARG A 159 -6.67 6.94 22.20
N ARG A 160 -5.34 6.83 22.16
CA ARG A 160 -4.62 5.71 21.56
C ARG A 160 -4.13 4.72 22.61
N VAL A 161 -4.14 3.43 22.28
CA VAL A 161 -3.47 2.39 23.06
C VAL A 161 -2.94 1.30 22.14
N VAL A 162 -1.88 0.61 22.57
CA VAL A 162 -1.47 -0.69 22.02
C VAL A 162 -2.10 -1.75 22.92
N PRO A 163 -3.27 -2.31 22.56
CA PRO A 163 -3.97 -3.26 23.41
C PRO A 163 -3.21 -4.59 23.46
N THR A 164 -3.29 -5.30 24.58
CA THR A 164 -2.88 -6.72 24.64
C THR A 164 -3.77 -7.53 23.71
N LEU A 165 -3.19 -8.46 22.94
CA LEU A 165 -3.94 -9.30 22.01
C LEU A 165 -4.68 -10.42 22.74
N THR A 166 -5.86 -10.11 23.23
CA THR A 166 -6.84 -11.11 23.66
C THR A 166 -7.66 -11.61 22.46
N GLU A 167 -8.39 -12.71 22.61
CA GLU A 167 -9.25 -13.23 21.53
C GLU A 167 -10.32 -12.21 21.08
N PRO A 168 -10.99 -11.48 22.00
CA PRO A 168 -11.91 -10.41 21.60
C PRO A 168 -11.24 -9.27 20.82
N GLU A 169 -10.03 -8.86 21.20
CA GLU A 169 -9.28 -7.82 20.48
C GLU A 169 -8.86 -8.29 19.08
N ARG A 170 -8.48 -9.57 18.93
CA ARG A 170 -8.21 -10.18 17.62
C ARG A 170 -9.47 -10.19 16.74
N ALA A 171 -10.61 -10.59 17.28
CA ALA A 171 -11.88 -10.62 16.57
C ALA A 171 -12.32 -9.20 16.14
N ALA A 172 -12.20 -8.21 17.03
CA ALA A 172 -12.50 -6.82 16.71
C ALA A 172 -11.58 -6.27 15.59
N PHE A 173 -10.28 -6.59 15.64
CA PHE A 173 -9.36 -6.24 14.57
C PHE A 173 -9.76 -6.87 13.23
N ALA A 174 -10.11 -8.15 13.25
CA ALA A 174 -10.51 -8.89 12.05
C ALA A 174 -11.80 -8.31 11.44
N ALA A 175 -12.78 -7.93 12.28
CA ALA A 175 -14.00 -7.28 11.86
C ALA A 175 -13.73 -5.90 11.25
N ALA A 176 -12.97 -5.03 11.94
CA ALA A 176 -12.62 -3.71 11.43
C ALA A 176 -11.84 -3.78 10.11
N HIS A 177 -10.98 -4.79 9.93
CA HIS A 177 -10.20 -4.97 8.71
C HIS A 177 -11.05 -5.28 7.46
N GLN A 178 -12.33 -5.61 7.62
CA GLN A 178 -13.28 -5.75 6.51
C GLN A 178 -13.76 -4.40 5.97
N HIS A 179 -13.66 -3.33 6.76
CA HIS A 179 -14.09 -1.99 6.37
C HIS A 179 -13.03 -1.26 5.52
N GLU A 180 -13.48 -0.27 4.75
CA GLU A 180 -12.61 0.60 3.95
C GLU A 180 -11.62 1.34 4.87
N PRO A 181 -10.30 1.18 4.67
CA PRO A 181 -9.31 1.85 5.51
C PRO A 181 -9.22 3.34 5.18
N PHE A 182 -9.13 4.16 6.22
CA PHE A 182 -8.59 5.50 6.12
C PHE A 182 -7.07 5.43 5.91
N GLN A 183 -6.61 5.86 4.73
CA GLN A 183 -5.19 5.92 4.41
C GLN A 183 -4.57 7.19 4.99
N CYS A 184 -3.55 7.04 5.82
CA CYS A 184 -2.86 8.18 6.39
C CYS A 184 -2.08 8.93 5.32
N ARG A 185 -2.31 10.24 5.20
CA ARG A 185 -1.53 11.09 4.31
C ARG A 185 -0.13 11.22 4.88
N ARG A 186 0.91 10.85 4.12
CA ARG A 186 2.27 11.26 4.45
C ARG A 186 2.31 12.77 4.28
N GLU A 187 2.57 13.52 5.36
CA GLU A 187 3.00 14.90 5.20
C GLU A 187 4.28 14.84 4.35
N LYS A 188 4.23 15.38 3.13
CA LYS A 188 5.44 15.59 2.34
C LYS A 188 6.35 16.42 3.21
N ALA A 189 7.45 15.84 3.69
CA ALA A 189 8.41 16.57 4.50
C ALA A 189 8.75 17.85 3.74
N LYS A 190 8.34 19.01 4.27
CA LYS A 190 8.75 20.30 3.75
C LYS A 190 10.26 20.30 3.88
N ARG A 191 10.96 19.98 2.79
CA ARG A 191 12.41 19.96 2.68
C ARG A 191 12.84 21.36 3.08
N ARG A 192 13.22 21.54 4.35
CA ARG A 192 13.74 22.80 4.87
C ARG A 192 14.97 23.10 4.01
N LYS A 193 14.80 23.97 3.01
CA LYS A 193 15.92 24.55 2.26
C LYS A 193 16.77 25.24 3.32
N ARG A 194 17.84 24.58 3.76
CA ARG A 194 18.90 25.22 4.54
C ARG A 194 19.43 26.34 3.64
N HIS A 195 18.95 27.56 3.84
CA HIS A 195 19.60 28.75 3.33
C HIS A 195 20.97 28.79 4.00
N ARG A 196 21.99 28.31 3.29
CA ARG A 196 23.38 28.54 3.61
C ARG A 196 23.58 30.06 3.49
N LYS A 197 23.53 30.76 4.63
CA LYS A 197 23.96 32.17 4.71
C LYS A 197 25.39 32.20 4.14
N LYS A 198 25.54 32.76 2.94
CA LYS A 198 26.83 33.24 2.43
C LYS A 198 27.29 34.31 3.43
N GLY A 199 28.32 34.00 4.21
CA GLY A 199 29.08 35.01 4.93
C GLY A 199 29.64 35.99 3.88
N LYS A 200 29.18 37.23 3.96
CA LYS A 200 29.78 38.41 3.34
C LYS A 200 30.66 39.03 4.44
N GLY A 201 31.90 39.33 4.09
CA GLY A 201 33.02 39.56 5.02
C GLY A 201 33.06 40.93 5.71
N THR A 202 34.16 41.08 6.47
CA THR A 202 34.81 42.24 7.10
C THR A 202 35.83 41.60 8.07
N GLU A 203 37.13 41.82 8.08
CA GLU A 203 38.07 42.80 7.51
C GLU A 203 39.39 42.07 7.20
#